data_AF-A0A084G5T6-F1
#
_entry.id   AF-A0A084G5T6-F1
#
_cell.length_a   1.000
_cell.length_b   1.000
_cell.length_c   1.000
_cell.angle_alpha   90.00
_cell.angle_beta   90.00
_cell.angle_gamma   90.00
#
_symmetry.space_group_name_H-M   'P 1'
#
loop_
_entity.id
_entity.type
_entity.pdbx_description
1 polymer ?
#
loop_
_entity_poly.entity_id
_entity_poly.type
_entity_poly.pdbx_seq_one_letter_code
_entity_poly.pdbx_strand_id
1 'polypeptide(L)'
;MVSTRSSSVALNTPDLPTPAKTPRSRKSATPRAPTTTTTTTKTSAATWSHTPTPLTLLWLAVSVPLVAWDTGYVLLRPHTMEGGALHWPLYVPYKLYGEIDHIYGWKAFNAGNGFTSAQGTLNVVESLLYLAYLYLWSKGRASDGSVGGRVGGLGLLLGWAAAVMTLSKTVLYWLNEYYSGFDNIGHNTPFNLFFLWIIPNGAWIVLPTYMIYVMGADILNAFAVASGDKSE
;
A
#
# COMPACT_ATOMS: atom_id res chain seq x y z
N MET A 1 -14.12 -45.91 0.77
CA MET A 1 -12.71 -46.03 0.35
C MET A 1 -11.84 -45.33 1.40
N VAL A 2 -10.98 -46.13 2.06
CA VAL A 2 -9.67 -45.83 2.71
C VAL A 2 -9.60 -44.54 3.56
N SER A 3 -9.72 -44.54 4.89
CA SER A 3 -8.94 -45.18 5.98
C SER A 3 -7.48 -44.72 6.10
N THR A 4 -7.22 -43.97 7.18
CA THR A 4 -5.92 -43.47 7.65
C THR A 4 -5.02 -44.59 8.17
N ARG A 5 -3.71 -44.56 7.86
CA ARG A 5 -2.68 -45.19 8.70
C ARG A 5 -1.35 -44.43 8.65
N SER A 6 -0.92 -44.01 9.83
CA SER A 6 0.47 -43.78 10.20
C SER A 6 1.28 -45.08 10.08
N SER A 7 2.57 -44.97 9.84
CA SER A 7 3.52 -46.08 9.98
C SER A 7 4.81 -45.57 10.62
N SER A 8 5.04 -46.00 11.85
CA SER A 8 6.32 -45.95 12.54
C SER A 8 7.00 -47.31 12.37
N VAL A 9 8.28 -47.36 12.02
CA VAL A 9 9.11 -48.56 12.16
C VAL A 9 10.45 -48.16 12.77
N ALA A 10 10.67 -48.63 14.01
CA ALA A 10 11.97 -48.79 14.65
C ALA A 10 12.62 -50.09 14.10
N LEU A 11 13.94 -50.31 14.08
CA LEU A 11 14.83 -50.61 15.22
C LEU A 11 16.20 -50.99 14.62
N ASN A 12 17.30 -50.71 15.32
CA ASN A 12 18.30 -51.71 15.72
C ASN A 12 19.50 -51.06 16.43
N THR A 13 19.63 -51.35 17.71
CA THR A 13 20.88 -51.51 18.48
C THR A 13 20.97 -52.99 18.86
N PRO A 14 22.17 -53.62 18.93
CA PRO A 14 23.13 -53.46 20.04
C PRO A 14 24.60 -53.49 19.52
N ASP A 15 25.70 -53.26 20.25
CA ASP A 15 26.16 -53.70 21.58
C ASP A 15 27.30 -52.77 22.09
N LEU A 16 27.45 -52.71 23.41
CA LEU A 16 28.60 -52.16 24.14
C LEU A 16 29.61 -53.28 24.46
N PRO A 17 30.92 -52.97 24.50
CA PRO A 17 31.75 -53.47 25.59
C PRO A 17 32.54 -52.38 26.34
N THR A 18 32.73 -52.68 27.63
CA THR A 18 33.31 -51.93 28.77
C THR A 18 34.84 -51.65 28.62
N PRO A 19 35.44 -50.78 29.46
CA PRO A 19 36.65 -50.03 29.17
C PRO A 19 37.94 -50.69 29.67
N ALA A 20 39.08 -50.41 29.02
CA ALA A 20 40.39 -50.62 29.63
C ALA A 20 41.51 -49.76 29.00
N LYS A 21 42.16 -48.98 29.89
CA LYS A 21 43.60 -48.73 30.01
C LYS A 21 44.31 -47.84 28.96
N THR A 22 44.60 -46.62 29.38
CA THR A 22 45.82 -45.84 29.05
C THR A 22 47.09 -46.63 29.42
N PRO A 23 48.19 -46.56 28.63
CA PRO A 23 49.14 -45.46 28.85
C PRO A 23 49.99 -44.99 27.64
N ARG A 24 50.55 -43.78 27.83
CA ARG A 24 51.87 -43.29 27.37
C ARG A 24 52.08 -42.84 25.91
N SER A 25 52.12 -41.51 25.79
CA SER A 25 53.10 -40.67 25.04
C SER A 25 54.03 -41.36 24.03
N ARG A 26 53.85 -40.99 22.75
CA ARG A 26 54.95 -40.77 21.80
C ARG A 26 54.56 -39.68 20.80
N LYS A 27 55.34 -38.60 20.79
CA LYS A 27 55.27 -37.53 19.79
C LYS A 27 55.60 -38.13 18.42
N SER A 28 54.71 -37.98 17.45
CA SER A 28 55.00 -38.18 16.03
C SER A 28 54.47 -36.99 15.26
N ALA A 29 55.38 -36.25 14.65
CA ALA A 29 55.10 -35.12 13.78
C ALA A 29 54.39 -35.64 12.51
N THR A 30 53.16 -35.18 12.28
CA THR A 30 52.38 -35.48 11.08
C THR A 30 52.56 -34.32 10.08
N PRO A 31 52.74 -34.59 8.76
CA PRO A 31 52.77 -33.52 7.76
C PRO A 31 51.38 -32.88 7.62
N ARG A 32 51.34 -31.55 7.65
CA ARG A 32 50.13 -30.74 7.50
C ARG A 32 49.59 -30.88 6.07
N ALA A 33 48.46 -31.57 5.92
CA ALA A 33 47.68 -31.55 4.69
C ALA A 33 47.15 -30.12 4.41
N PRO A 34 47.11 -29.66 3.15
CA PRO A 34 46.54 -28.36 2.82
C PRO A 34 45.03 -28.43 3.07
N THR A 35 44.56 -27.68 4.05
CA THR A 35 43.13 -27.41 4.26
C THR A 35 42.65 -26.57 3.08
N THR A 36 42.03 -27.20 2.10
CA THR A 36 41.25 -26.50 1.08
C THR A 36 40.03 -25.93 1.79
N THR A 37 40.10 -24.66 2.17
CA THR A 37 38.93 -23.91 2.64
C THR A 37 38.02 -23.73 1.43
N THR A 38 37.09 -24.67 1.25
CA THR A 38 35.98 -24.50 0.32
C THR A 38 35.10 -23.39 0.89
N THR A 39 35.39 -22.15 0.52
CA THR A 39 34.49 -21.02 0.74
C THR A 39 33.26 -21.26 -0.12
N THR A 40 32.30 -22.04 0.38
CA THR A 40 30.94 -22.03 -0.13
C THR A 40 30.40 -20.63 0.11
N THR A 41 30.61 -19.73 -0.84
CA THR A 41 29.76 -18.56 -1.03
C THR A 41 28.37 -19.12 -1.31
N LYS A 42 27.58 -19.33 -0.26
CA LYS A 42 26.13 -19.40 -0.38
C LYS A 42 25.74 -18.05 -0.96
N THR A 43 25.52 -18.00 -2.27
CA THR A 43 24.77 -16.91 -2.89
C THR A 43 23.44 -16.89 -2.17
N SER A 44 23.26 -15.98 -1.21
CA SER A 44 21.98 -15.77 -0.57
C SER A 44 21.00 -15.47 -1.69
N ALA A 45 19.99 -16.32 -1.87
CA ALA A 45 18.92 -16.03 -2.81
C ALA A 45 18.43 -14.61 -2.54
N ALA A 46 18.34 -13.79 -3.59
CA ALA A 46 17.88 -12.41 -3.46
C ALA A 46 16.54 -12.43 -2.74
N THR A 47 16.48 -11.82 -1.56
CA THR A 47 15.26 -11.80 -0.75
C THR A 47 14.52 -10.52 -1.09
N TRP A 48 13.26 -10.65 -1.52
CA TRP A 48 12.42 -9.52 -1.87
C TRP A 48 12.08 -8.65 -0.64
N SER A 49 12.07 -7.34 -0.82
CA SER A 49 11.57 -6.36 0.15
C SER A 49 10.94 -5.16 -0.55
N HIS A 50 9.97 -4.54 0.12
CA HIS A 50 9.30 -3.33 -0.35
C HIS A 50 9.86 -2.09 0.37
N THR A 51 10.12 -1.02 -0.38
CA THR A 51 10.45 0.30 0.18
C THR A 51 9.56 1.36 -0.46
N PRO A 52 8.71 2.07 0.30
CA PRO A 52 7.92 3.17 -0.23
C PRO A 52 8.81 4.26 -0.83
N THR A 53 8.46 4.76 -2.01
CA THR A 53 9.20 5.88 -2.61
C THR A 53 8.97 7.16 -1.80
N PRO A 54 9.94 8.11 -1.77
CA PRO A 54 9.73 9.40 -1.11
C PRO A 54 8.50 10.15 -1.64
N LEU A 55 8.24 10.06 -2.95
CA LEU A 55 7.06 10.66 -3.56
C LEU A 55 5.75 10.03 -3.05
N THR A 56 5.72 8.70 -2.89
CA THR A 56 4.57 8.00 -2.28
C THR A 56 4.35 8.47 -0.85
N LEU A 57 5.40 8.55 -0.03
CA LEU A 57 5.26 8.99 1.36
C LEU A 57 4.80 10.43 1.47
N LEU A 58 5.37 11.33 0.64
CA LEU A 58 4.95 12.73 0.57
C LEU A 58 3.48 12.85 0.14
N TRP A 59 3.09 12.11 -0.92
CA TRP A 59 1.72 12.10 -1.39
C TRP A 59 0.76 11.66 -0.29
N LEU A 60 1.02 10.54 0.39
CA LEU A 60 0.15 10.05 1.46
C LEU A 60 0.10 10.98 2.67
N ALA A 61 1.22 11.65 2.99
CA ALA A 61 1.25 12.65 4.06
C ALA A 61 0.35 13.86 3.77
N VAL A 62 0.14 14.20 2.49
CA VAL A 62 -0.75 15.30 2.07
C VAL A 62 -2.18 14.81 1.83
N SER A 63 -2.33 13.71 1.08
CA SER A 63 -3.63 13.24 0.59
C SER A 63 -4.50 12.65 1.69
N VAL A 64 -3.95 11.87 2.62
CA VAL A 64 -4.76 11.24 3.69
C VAL A 64 -5.42 12.30 4.59
N PRO A 65 -4.71 13.33 5.10
CA PRO A 65 -5.36 14.41 5.84
C PRO A 65 -6.37 15.21 5.01
N LEU A 66 -6.06 15.51 3.74
CA LEU A 66 -6.96 16.27 2.88
C LEU A 66 -8.25 15.50 2.59
N VAL A 67 -8.14 14.21 2.30
CA VAL A 67 -9.29 13.31 2.05
C VAL A 67 -10.11 13.11 3.32
N ALA A 68 -9.47 13.05 4.50
CA ALA A 68 -10.19 13.03 5.77
C ALA A 68 -11.01 14.31 5.98
N TRP A 69 -10.44 15.47 5.66
CA TRP A 69 -11.14 16.75 5.70
C TRP A 69 -12.31 16.81 4.70
N ASP A 70 -12.08 16.41 3.44
CA ASP A 70 -13.12 16.29 2.42
C ASP A 70 -14.26 15.36 2.83
N THR A 71 -13.93 14.18 3.35
CA THR A 71 -14.91 13.21 3.84
C THR A 71 -15.73 13.80 4.99
N GLY A 72 -15.08 14.50 5.92
CA GLY A 72 -15.76 15.21 7.00
C GLY A 72 -16.71 16.27 6.47
N TYR A 73 -16.31 17.04 5.46
CA TYR A 73 -17.19 18.00 4.80
C TYR A 73 -18.42 17.31 4.20
N VAL A 74 -18.21 16.26 3.40
CA VAL A 74 -19.27 15.61 2.62
C VAL A 74 -20.26 14.87 3.52
N LEU A 75 -19.79 14.07 4.48
CA LEU A 75 -20.66 13.18 5.26
C LEU A 75 -21.41 13.89 6.38
N LEU A 76 -20.96 15.09 6.77
CA LEU A 76 -21.61 15.90 7.81
C LEU A 76 -22.48 17.03 7.24
N ARG A 77 -22.75 17.05 5.93
CA ARG A 77 -23.72 18.00 5.34
C ARG A 77 -25.11 17.78 5.97
N PRO A 78 -25.87 18.85 6.25
CA PRO A 78 -25.60 20.24 5.89
C PRO A 78 -24.79 21.02 6.95
N HIS A 79 -24.40 20.42 8.07
CA HIS A 79 -23.73 21.14 9.17
C HIS A 79 -22.40 21.78 8.76
N THR A 80 -21.73 21.23 7.77
CA THR A 80 -20.45 21.71 7.21
C THR A 80 -20.62 22.68 6.03
N MET A 81 -21.81 22.75 5.44
CA MET A 81 -22.13 23.65 4.32
C MET A 81 -22.33 25.09 4.82
N GLU A 82 -22.28 26.08 3.91
CA GLU A 82 -22.48 27.49 4.28
C GLU A 82 -23.77 27.70 5.09
N GLY A 83 -23.65 28.36 6.24
CA GLY A 83 -24.75 28.54 7.20
C GLY A 83 -24.88 27.43 8.25
N GLY A 84 -24.15 26.33 8.11
CA GLY A 84 -24.10 25.23 9.08
C GLY A 84 -23.17 25.49 10.28
N ALA A 85 -23.45 24.83 11.40
CA ALA A 85 -22.74 25.04 12.67
C ALA A 85 -21.25 24.62 12.65
N LEU A 86 -20.85 23.73 11.74
CA LEU A 86 -19.47 23.27 11.58
C LEU A 86 -18.74 24.00 10.44
N HIS A 87 -19.45 24.81 9.65
CA HIS A 87 -18.88 25.50 8.48
C HIS A 87 -17.72 26.41 8.87
N TRP A 88 -17.92 27.24 9.90
CA TRP A 88 -16.87 28.03 10.50
C TRP A 88 -16.27 27.30 11.71
N PRO A 89 -14.94 27.24 11.87
CA PRO A 89 -13.91 27.80 10.98
C PRO A 89 -13.36 26.80 9.94
N LEU A 90 -13.74 25.52 10.03
CA LEU A 90 -12.99 24.44 9.38
C LEU A 90 -13.33 24.22 7.90
N TYR A 91 -14.53 24.59 7.44
CA TYR A 91 -15.01 24.26 6.09
C TYR A 91 -15.34 25.50 5.24
N VAL A 92 -14.89 26.68 5.67
CA VAL A 92 -15.05 27.94 4.92
C VAL A 92 -14.61 27.84 3.45
N PRO A 93 -13.47 27.20 3.11
CA PRO A 93 -13.05 27.08 1.71
C PRO A 93 -14.04 26.31 0.83
N TYR A 94 -14.86 25.43 1.41
CA TYR A 94 -15.86 24.66 0.67
C TYR A 94 -17.03 25.51 0.18
N LYS A 95 -17.20 26.74 0.67
CA LYS A 95 -18.13 27.69 0.05
C LYS A 95 -17.74 27.94 -1.40
N LEU A 96 -16.50 28.42 -1.62
CA LEU A 96 -15.96 28.66 -2.96
C LEU A 96 -15.93 27.35 -3.76
N TYR A 97 -15.48 26.25 -3.14
CA TYR A 97 -15.40 24.98 -3.87
C TYR A 97 -16.78 24.50 -4.35
N GLY A 98 -17.83 24.65 -3.55
CA GLY A 98 -19.21 24.31 -3.94
C GLY A 98 -19.81 25.24 -5.01
N GLU A 99 -19.26 26.45 -5.19
CA GLU A 99 -19.61 27.35 -6.30
C GLU A 99 -18.88 26.98 -7.59
N ILE A 100 -17.66 26.45 -7.51
CA ILE A 100 -16.92 25.92 -8.67
C ILE A 100 -17.49 24.57 -9.10
N ASP A 101 -17.75 23.70 -8.15
CA ASP A 101 -18.23 22.36 -8.39
C ASP A 101 -19.52 22.12 -7.63
N HIS A 102 -20.63 22.22 -8.36
CA HIS A 102 -21.94 22.13 -7.75
C HIS A 102 -22.26 20.76 -7.14
N ILE A 103 -21.48 19.70 -7.43
CA ILE A 103 -21.59 18.39 -6.77
C ILE A 103 -21.22 18.49 -5.26
N TYR A 104 -20.46 19.52 -4.90
CA TYR A 104 -20.14 19.87 -3.52
C TYR A 104 -21.13 20.87 -2.89
N GLY A 105 -21.90 21.59 -3.71
CA GLY A 105 -22.75 22.69 -3.27
C GLY A 105 -24.22 22.33 -2.96
N TRP A 106 -24.99 23.37 -2.66
CA TRP A 106 -26.43 23.28 -2.35
C TRP A 106 -27.26 22.71 -3.51
N LYS A 107 -26.85 22.90 -4.78
CA LYS A 107 -27.53 22.33 -5.95
C LYS A 107 -27.65 20.80 -5.82
N ALA A 108 -26.53 20.11 -5.65
CA ALA A 108 -26.53 18.64 -5.55
C ALA A 108 -27.18 18.15 -4.25
N PHE A 109 -26.95 18.84 -3.14
CA PHE A 109 -27.55 18.48 -1.84
C PHE A 109 -29.08 18.55 -1.90
N ASN A 110 -29.65 19.66 -2.38
CA ASN A 110 -31.10 19.85 -2.48
C ASN A 110 -31.75 18.93 -3.51
N ALA A 111 -31.01 18.54 -4.56
CA ALA A 111 -31.46 17.55 -5.53
C ALA A 111 -31.43 16.11 -5.00
N GLY A 112 -30.92 15.87 -3.78
CA GLY A 112 -30.75 14.52 -3.23
C GLY A 112 -29.74 13.68 -4.01
N ASN A 113 -28.76 14.32 -4.68
CA ASN A 113 -27.76 13.62 -5.46
C ASN A 113 -26.76 12.90 -4.53
N GLY A 114 -26.83 11.57 -4.51
CA GLY A 114 -26.00 10.73 -3.64
C GLY A 114 -24.54 10.53 -4.09
N PHE A 115 -24.16 11.00 -5.29
CA PHE A 115 -22.86 10.69 -5.88
C PHE A 115 -21.68 11.12 -4.99
N THR A 116 -21.68 12.38 -4.53
CA THR A 116 -20.59 12.92 -3.68
C THR A 116 -20.50 12.18 -2.35
N SER A 117 -21.64 11.87 -1.72
CA SER A 117 -21.68 11.12 -0.45
C SER A 117 -21.19 9.67 -0.61
N ALA A 118 -21.49 9.05 -1.76
CA ALA A 118 -20.96 7.73 -2.08
C ALA A 118 -19.43 7.76 -2.26
N GLN A 119 -18.90 8.77 -2.96
CA GLN A 119 -17.45 9.03 -3.07
C GLN A 119 -16.80 9.22 -1.70
N GLY A 120 -17.39 10.08 -0.85
CA GLY A 120 -16.93 10.32 0.52
C GLY A 120 -16.94 9.05 1.40
N THR A 121 -17.92 8.17 1.21
CA THR A 121 -17.93 6.87 1.92
C THR A 121 -16.77 5.97 1.48
N LEU A 122 -16.48 5.91 0.17
CA LEU A 122 -15.33 5.15 -0.33
C LEU A 122 -13.99 5.81 0.05
N ASN A 123 -13.95 7.13 0.25
CA ASN A 123 -12.79 7.83 0.79
C ASN A 123 -12.42 7.34 2.20
N VAL A 124 -13.41 6.99 3.05
CA VAL A 124 -13.15 6.36 4.35
C VAL A 124 -12.41 5.03 4.16
N VAL A 125 -12.95 4.14 3.32
CA VAL A 125 -12.36 2.81 3.09
C VAL A 125 -10.95 2.93 2.53
N GLU A 126 -10.77 3.76 1.50
CA GLU A 126 -9.46 4.05 0.91
C GLU A 126 -8.46 4.57 1.94
N SER A 127 -8.86 5.55 2.75
CA SER A 127 -7.99 6.15 3.77
C SER A 127 -7.55 5.11 4.80
N LEU A 128 -8.45 4.21 5.21
CA LEU A 128 -8.12 3.10 6.10
C LEU A 128 -7.11 2.14 5.48
N LEU A 129 -7.20 1.85 4.17
CA LEU A 129 -6.22 1.03 3.46
C LEU A 129 -4.84 1.71 3.41
N TYR A 130 -4.77 3.01 3.10
CA TYR A 130 -3.51 3.75 3.13
C TYR A 130 -2.91 3.83 4.53
N LEU A 131 -3.73 4.06 5.56
CA LEU A 131 -3.26 4.06 6.95
C LEU A 131 -2.75 2.68 7.38
N ALA A 132 -3.42 1.60 6.96
CA ALA A 132 -2.96 0.23 7.22
C ALA A 132 -1.64 -0.05 6.50
N TYR A 133 -1.48 0.38 5.25
CA TYR A 133 -0.22 0.32 4.52
C TYR A 133 0.92 1.04 5.26
N LEU A 134 0.70 2.30 5.64
CA LEU A 134 1.69 3.11 6.39
C LEU A 134 2.03 2.49 7.75
N TYR A 135 1.03 1.94 8.45
CA TYR A 135 1.23 1.25 9.73
C TYR A 135 2.10 0.01 9.57
N LEU A 136 1.79 -0.86 8.59
CA LEU A 136 2.55 -2.08 8.33
C LEU A 136 4.00 -1.79 7.92
N TRP A 137 4.20 -0.79 7.06
CA TRP A 137 5.53 -0.30 6.70
C TRP A 137 6.27 0.23 7.94
N SER A 138 5.68 1.16 8.68
CA SER A 138 6.33 1.79 9.84
C SER A 138 6.72 0.77 10.92
N LYS A 139 5.86 -0.23 11.17
CA LYS A 139 6.10 -1.29 12.15
C LYS A 139 7.13 -2.33 11.68
N GLY A 140 7.14 -2.63 10.38
CA GLY A 140 7.94 -3.70 9.80
C GLY A 140 9.26 -3.26 9.19
N ARG A 141 9.51 -1.95 9.05
CA ARG A 141 10.70 -1.44 8.36
C ARG A 141 11.99 -1.76 9.09
N ALA A 142 12.99 -2.19 8.32
CA ALA A 142 14.38 -2.27 8.75
C ALA A 142 15.03 -0.88 8.79
N SER A 143 16.31 -0.82 9.17
CA SER A 143 17.08 0.44 9.27
C SER A 143 17.22 1.18 7.94
N ASP A 144 17.18 0.46 6.82
CA ASP A 144 17.23 1.01 5.46
C ASP A 144 15.85 1.44 4.93
N GLY A 145 14.79 1.28 5.72
CA GLY A 145 13.42 1.64 5.34
C GLY A 145 12.67 0.56 4.57
N SER A 146 13.30 -0.57 4.27
CA SER A 146 12.66 -1.69 3.57
C SER A 146 11.85 -2.57 4.52
N VAL A 147 10.78 -3.18 4.02
CA VAL A 147 9.96 -4.15 4.73
C VAL A 147 9.81 -5.42 3.89
N GLY A 148 10.32 -6.53 4.41
CA GLY A 148 10.28 -7.83 3.73
C GLY A 148 9.14 -8.73 4.20
N GLY A 149 9.09 -9.93 3.59
CA GLY A 149 8.21 -11.02 4.02
C GLY A 149 6.72 -10.69 3.95
N ARG A 150 5.91 -11.41 4.75
CA ARG A 150 4.44 -11.30 4.72
C ARG A 150 3.93 -9.92 5.09
N VAL A 151 4.61 -9.23 6.01
CA VAL A 151 4.21 -7.86 6.43
C VAL A 151 4.42 -6.88 5.28
N GLY A 152 5.57 -6.94 4.62
CA GLY A 152 5.86 -6.09 3.46
C GLY A 152 4.94 -6.38 2.29
N GLY A 153 4.71 -7.66 1.99
CA GLY A 153 3.79 -8.08 0.94
C GLY A 153 2.35 -7.62 1.20
N LEU A 154 1.83 -7.78 2.42
CA LEU A 154 0.49 -7.28 2.78
C LEU A 154 0.42 -5.75 2.68
N GLY A 155 1.43 -5.04 3.19
CA GLY A 155 1.51 -3.59 3.06
C GLY A 155 1.43 -3.15 1.60
N LEU A 156 2.31 -3.70 0.76
CA LEU A 156 2.37 -3.40 -0.67
C LEU A 156 1.01 -3.65 -1.36
N LEU A 157 0.36 -4.78 -1.09
CA LEU A 157 -0.96 -5.10 -1.64
C LEU A 157 -2.03 -4.08 -1.23
N LEU A 158 -2.06 -3.65 0.04
CA LEU A 158 -3.03 -2.66 0.52
C LEU A 158 -2.77 -1.28 -0.11
N GLY A 159 -1.51 -0.85 -0.18
CA GLY A 159 -1.12 0.42 -0.80
C GLY A 159 -1.47 0.46 -2.29
N TRP A 160 -1.21 -0.63 -3.02
CA TRP A 160 -1.55 -0.76 -4.43
C TRP A 160 -3.07 -0.76 -4.65
N ALA A 161 -3.82 -1.54 -3.87
CA ALA A 161 -5.28 -1.61 -3.98
C ALA A 161 -5.95 -0.27 -3.68
N ALA A 162 -5.46 0.46 -2.67
CA ALA A 162 -5.92 1.81 -2.36
C ALA A 162 -5.66 2.78 -3.52
N ALA A 163 -4.48 2.72 -4.15
CA ALA A 163 -4.16 3.55 -5.32
C ALA A 163 -5.07 3.27 -6.52
N VAL A 164 -5.36 1.99 -6.81
CA VAL A 164 -6.34 1.62 -7.85
C VAL A 164 -7.73 2.17 -7.53
N MET A 165 -8.15 2.10 -6.26
CA MET A 165 -9.43 2.66 -5.82
C MET A 165 -9.48 4.17 -6.03
N THR A 166 -8.42 4.90 -5.66
CA THR A 166 -8.31 6.35 -5.85
C THR A 166 -8.46 6.71 -7.32
N LEU A 167 -7.64 6.09 -8.18
CA LEU A 167 -7.68 6.35 -9.62
C LEU A 167 -9.06 6.06 -10.21
N SER A 168 -9.64 4.90 -9.88
CA SER A 168 -10.93 4.48 -10.43
C SER A 168 -12.05 5.45 -10.04
N LYS A 169 -12.08 5.89 -8.78
CA LYS A 169 -13.04 6.88 -8.29
C LYS A 169 -12.90 8.23 -8.99
N THR A 170 -11.67 8.72 -9.12
CA THR A 170 -11.42 10.01 -9.76
C THR A 170 -11.74 9.97 -11.25
N VAL A 171 -11.40 8.89 -11.95
CA VAL A 171 -11.80 8.70 -13.35
C VAL A 171 -13.32 8.64 -13.47
N LEU A 172 -14.00 7.88 -12.58
CA LEU A 172 -15.47 7.85 -12.55
C LEU A 172 -16.05 9.25 -12.33
N TYR A 173 -15.44 10.06 -11.47
CA TYR A 173 -15.88 11.42 -11.21
C TYR A 173 -15.82 12.30 -12.48
N TRP A 174 -14.70 12.25 -13.21
CA TRP A 174 -14.55 12.96 -14.48
C TRP A 174 -15.54 12.47 -15.56
N LEU A 175 -15.71 11.15 -15.66
CA LEU A 175 -16.64 10.55 -16.61
C LEU A 175 -18.09 10.91 -16.26
N ASN A 176 -18.44 10.98 -14.97
CA ASN A 176 -19.77 11.39 -14.54
C ASN A 176 -20.09 12.81 -15.01
N GLU A 177 -19.15 13.75 -14.91
CA GLU A 177 -19.32 15.10 -15.45
C GLU A 177 -19.47 15.08 -16.98
N TYR A 178 -18.59 14.36 -17.69
CA TYR A 178 -18.69 14.24 -19.15
C TYR A 178 -20.05 13.71 -19.61
N TYR A 179 -20.53 12.61 -19.03
CA TYR A 179 -21.80 11.99 -19.39
C TYR A 179 -23.02 12.75 -18.88
N SER A 180 -22.86 13.63 -17.90
CA SER A 180 -23.92 14.53 -17.41
C SER A 180 -23.93 15.87 -18.15
N GLY A 181 -23.16 16.03 -19.24
CA GLY A 181 -23.09 17.28 -19.99
C GLY A 181 -22.43 18.43 -19.22
N PHE A 182 -21.51 18.10 -18.31
CA PHE A 182 -20.81 19.02 -17.41
C PHE A 182 -21.77 19.80 -16.49
N ASP A 183 -22.87 19.18 -16.06
CA ASP A 183 -23.92 19.83 -15.28
C ASP A 183 -23.42 20.53 -13.99
N ASN A 184 -22.35 20.03 -13.35
CA ASN A 184 -21.85 20.63 -12.12
C ASN A 184 -20.73 21.65 -12.30
N ILE A 185 -20.06 21.64 -13.45
CA ILE A 185 -18.82 22.42 -13.68
C ILE A 185 -18.85 23.30 -14.93
N GLY A 186 -19.82 23.12 -15.83
CA GLY A 186 -19.88 23.77 -17.13
C GLY A 186 -20.18 25.28 -17.09
N HIS A 187 -20.63 25.79 -15.95
CA HIS A 187 -20.88 27.23 -15.73
C HIS A 187 -19.60 28.03 -15.47
N ASN A 188 -18.48 27.35 -15.18
CA ASN A 188 -17.22 28.03 -14.86
C ASN A 188 -16.59 28.69 -16.08
N THR A 189 -15.84 29.77 -15.84
CA THR A 189 -14.90 30.28 -16.84
C THR A 189 -13.80 29.24 -17.09
N PRO A 190 -13.18 29.18 -18.29
CA PRO A 190 -12.09 28.25 -18.57
C PRO A 190 -10.93 28.37 -17.58
N PHE A 191 -10.64 29.58 -17.10
CA PHE A 191 -9.61 29.84 -16.11
C PHE A 191 -9.95 29.20 -14.75
N ASN A 192 -11.15 29.44 -14.22
CA ASN A 192 -11.58 28.87 -12.95
C ASN A 192 -11.65 27.34 -13.03
N LEU A 193 -12.22 26.82 -14.11
CA LEU A 193 -12.29 25.38 -14.35
C LEU A 193 -10.89 24.75 -14.36
N PHE A 194 -9.93 25.37 -15.03
CA PHE A 194 -8.56 24.84 -15.11
C PHE A 194 -7.86 24.81 -13.75
N PHE A 195 -7.85 25.93 -13.04
CA PHE A 195 -7.08 26.06 -11.79
C PHE A 195 -7.78 25.49 -10.56
N LEU A 196 -9.11 25.53 -10.50
CA LEU A 196 -9.88 25.16 -9.30
C LEU A 196 -10.55 23.79 -9.41
N TRP A 197 -10.59 23.19 -10.61
CA TRP A 197 -11.17 21.86 -10.81
C TRP A 197 -10.21 20.89 -11.51
N ILE A 198 -9.65 21.24 -12.68
CA ILE A 198 -8.79 20.33 -13.46
C ILE A 198 -7.49 20.01 -12.73
N ILE A 199 -6.72 21.01 -12.31
CA ILE A 199 -5.43 20.78 -11.64
C ILE A 199 -5.61 20.02 -10.31
N PRO A 200 -6.53 20.43 -9.41
CA PRO A 200 -6.73 19.70 -8.15
C PRO A 200 -7.13 18.25 -8.40
N ASN A 201 -8.17 17.98 -9.20
CA ASN A 201 -8.61 16.62 -9.45
C ASN A 201 -7.59 15.81 -10.30
N GLY A 202 -6.85 16.46 -11.18
CA GLY A 202 -5.81 15.85 -12.00
C GLY A 202 -4.66 15.26 -11.17
N ALA A 203 -4.33 15.87 -10.02
CA ALA A 203 -3.35 15.29 -9.10
C ALA A 203 -3.78 13.91 -8.57
N TRP A 204 -5.08 13.68 -8.35
CA TRP A 204 -5.65 12.38 -7.95
C TRP A 204 -5.72 11.36 -9.10
N ILE A 205 -5.40 11.76 -10.33
CA ILE A 205 -5.18 10.83 -11.44
C ILE A 205 -3.70 10.49 -11.52
N VAL A 206 -2.84 11.50 -11.56
CA VAL A 206 -1.39 11.33 -11.81
C VAL A 206 -0.70 10.59 -10.68
N LEU A 207 -0.91 10.98 -9.42
CA LEU A 207 -0.16 10.42 -8.29
C LEU A 207 -0.57 8.97 -7.98
N PRO A 208 -1.87 8.61 -7.97
CA PRO A 208 -2.27 7.21 -7.86
C PRO A 208 -1.81 6.36 -9.05
N THR A 209 -1.81 6.89 -10.27
CA THR A 209 -1.25 6.17 -11.44
C THR A 209 0.24 5.87 -11.24
N TYR A 210 1.02 6.85 -10.76
CA TYR A 210 2.42 6.64 -10.40
C TYR A 210 2.57 5.57 -9.32
N MET A 211 1.76 5.60 -8.26
CA MET A 211 1.79 4.59 -7.19
C MET A 211 1.47 3.20 -7.72
N ILE A 212 0.44 3.05 -8.54
CA ILE A 212 0.06 1.78 -9.19
C ILE A 212 1.24 1.24 -10.02
N TYR A 213 1.92 2.11 -10.77
CA TYR A 213 3.07 1.72 -11.58
C TYR A 213 4.24 1.22 -10.71
N VAL A 214 4.70 2.00 -9.73
CA VAL A 214 5.87 1.61 -8.92
C VAL A 214 5.57 0.42 -8.01
N MET A 215 4.40 0.39 -7.38
CA MET A 215 4.00 -0.73 -6.53
C MET A 215 3.69 -1.99 -7.36
N GLY A 216 3.10 -1.83 -8.54
CA GLY A 216 2.85 -2.93 -9.47
C GLY A 216 4.14 -3.57 -9.95
N ALA A 217 5.16 -2.77 -10.30
CA ALA A 217 6.48 -3.28 -10.63
C ALA A 217 7.11 -4.06 -9.45
N ASP A 218 6.94 -3.58 -8.23
CA ASP A 218 7.44 -4.27 -7.03
C ASP A 218 6.72 -5.60 -6.77
N ILE A 219 5.40 -5.67 -7.02
CA ILE A 219 4.63 -6.91 -6.98
C ILE A 219 5.17 -7.91 -8.02
N LEU A 220 5.44 -7.46 -9.25
CA LEU A 220 6.01 -8.32 -10.29
C LEU A 220 7.41 -8.83 -9.93
N ASN A 221 8.25 -7.97 -9.35
CA ASN A 221 9.58 -8.36 -8.85
C ASN A 221 9.47 -9.43 -7.74
N ALA A 222 8.50 -9.28 -6.83
CA ALA A 222 8.23 -10.29 -5.80
C ALA A 222 7.87 -11.65 -6.42
N PHE A 223 7.06 -11.66 -7.48
CA PHE A 223 6.70 -12.90 -8.19
C PHE A 223 7.88 -13.50 -8.94
N ALA A 224 8.72 -12.70 -9.60
CA ALA A 224 9.92 -13.18 -10.28
C ALA A 224 10.88 -13.88 -9.29
N VAL A 225 11.15 -13.23 -8.15
CA VAL A 225 11.98 -13.81 -7.08
C VAL A 225 11.37 -15.11 -6.54
N ALA A 226 10.05 -15.15 -6.34
CA ALA A 226 9.36 -16.35 -5.87
C ALA A 226 9.38 -17.50 -6.89
N SER A 227 9.36 -17.20 -8.19
CA SER A 227 9.46 -18.17 -9.28
C SER A 227 10.90 -18.65 -9.54
N GLY A 228 11.91 -18.02 -8.93
CA GLY A 228 13.32 -18.32 -9.17
C GLY A 228 13.87 -17.71 -10.46
N ASP A 229 13.14 -16.78 -11.07
CA ASP A 229 13.64 -15.99 -12.19
C ASP A 229 14.73 -15.06 -11.67
N LYS A 230 15.90 -15.09 -12.30
CA LYS A 230 16.96 -14.12 -12.01
C LYS A 230 16.48 -12.79 -12.56
N SER A 231 16.29 -11.80 -11.70
CA SER A 231 16.07 -10.41 -12.11
C SER A 231 17.20 -10.00 -13.06
N GLU A 232 16.87 -9.77 -14.34
CA GLU A 232 17.79 -9.22 -15.34
C GLU A 232 18.15 -7.76 -15.07
#